data_AF-A0A7C8ZZ90-F1
#
_entry.id   AF-A0A7C8ZZ90-F1
#
_cell.length_a   1.000
_cell.length_b   1.000
_cell.length_c   1.000
_cell.angle_alpha   90.00
_cell.angle_beta   90.00
_cell.angle_gamma   90.00
#
_symmetry.space_group_name_H-M   'P 1'
#
loop_
_entity.id
_entity.type
_entity.pdbx_description
1 polymer ?
#
loop_
_entity_poly.entity_id
_entity_poly.type
_entity_poly.pdbx_seq_one_letter_code
_entity_poly.pdbx_strand_id
1 'polypeptide(L)'
;RPVIEVIKDRKWLEEEFTEKVQKRGGELIKKWGRSSAASTAVSIVDAIKSLITPTPEGDWFSSGVYTNGNPYGIAEDLVFSMPCRSKGDGDYELVKDVIFDDYLWNRIKKSEEELLAEKRCVAHLIGEGLGVCELPAGDTMLPG
;
A
#
# COMPACT_ATOMS: atom_id res chain seq x y z
N ARG A 1 9.23 -15.60 13.11
CA ARG A 1 8.88 -14.94 14.39
C ARG A 1 8.24 -13.60 14.07
N PRO A 2 7.07 -13.26 14.64
CA PRO A 2 6.45 -11.94 14.47
C PRO A 2 7.40 -10.80 14.86
N VAL A 3 7.35 -9.66 14.15
CA VAL A 3 8.25 -8.52 14.41
C VAL A 3 8.11 -7.95 15.82
N ILE A 4 6.89 -7.96 16.37
CA ILE A 4 6.57 -7.54 17.76
C ILE A 4 7.26 -8.40 18.82
N GLU A 5 7.72 -9.60 18.46
CA GLU A 5 8.49 -10.45 19.36
C GLU A 5 9.99 -10.15 19.37
N VAL A 6 10.47 -9.43 18.35
CA VAL A 6 11.89 -9.14 18.13
C VAL A 6 12.20 -7.69 18.44
N ILE A 7 11.41 -6.76 17.89
CA ILE A 7 11.46 -5.34 18.19
C ILE A 7 10.42 -5.06 19.28
N LYS A 8 10.90 -4.86 20.52
CA LYS A 8 10.04 -4.63 21.69
C LYS A 8 9.57 -3.19 21.85
N ASP A 9 10.14 -2.28 21.07
CA ASP A 9 9.74 -0.88 21.06
C ASP A 9 8.47 -0.69 20.21
N ARG A 10 7.31 -0.79 20.88
CA ARG A 10 6.00 -0.62 20.24
C ARG A 10 5.80 0.80 19.72
N LYS A 11 6.32 1.81 20.42
CA LYS A 11 6.23 3.21 19.99
C LYS A 11 6.99 3.43 18.69
N TRP A 12 8.21 2.88 18.60
CA TRP A 12 8.98 2.92 17.38
C TRP A 12 8.24 2.26 16.21
N LEU A 13 7.61 1.10 16.43
CA LEU A 13 6.83 0.40 15.40
C LEU A 13 5.60 1.21 14.93
N GLU A 14 4.90 1.88 15.84
CA GLU A 14 3.64 2.57 15.54
C GLU A 14 3.84 4.01 15.01
N GLU A 15 4.88 4.71 15.45
CA GLU A 15 5.10 6.13 15.13
C GLU A 15 6.28 6.32 14.19
N GLU A 16 7.46 5.81 14.55
CA GLU A 16 8.71 6.13 13.85
C GLU A 16 8.91 5.29 12.58
N PHE A 17 8.50 4.02 12.59
CA PHE A 17 8.70 3.10 11.47
C PHE A 17 7.97 3.60 10.22
N THR A 18 6.68 3.90 10.35
CA THR A 18 5.87 4.42 9.24
C THR A 18 6.43 5.74 8.71
N GLU A 19 6.84 6.65 9.61
CA GLU A 19 7.42 7.95 9.23
C GLU A 19 8.74 7.78 8.47
N LYS A 20 9.61 6.85 8.91
CA LYS A 20 10.87 6.55 8.22
C LYS A 20 10.66 6.02 6.81
N VAL A 21 9.66 5.14 6.61
CA VAL A 21 9.32 4.66 5.27
C VAL A 21 8.76 5.80 4.43
N GLN A 22 7.79 6.55 4.96
CA GLN A 22 7.13 7.66 4.25
C GLN A 22 8.13 8.73 3.80
N LYS A 23 9.11 9.07 4.63
CA LYS A 23 10.09 10.14 4.34
C LYS A 23 11.33 9.67 3.56
N ARG A 24 11.42 8.38 3.24
CA ARG A 24 12.62 7.78 2.66
C ARG A 24 13.03 8.41 1.32
N GLY A 25 12.08 8.68 0.43
CA GLY A 25 12.35 9.30 -0.87
C GLY A 25 12.99 10.69 -0.70
N GLY A 26 12.39 11.52 0.16
CA GLY A 26 12.90 12.86 0.47
C GLY A 26 14.30 12.85 1.09
N GLU A 27 14.60 11.90 1.99
CA GLU A 27 15.95 11.73 2.52
C GLU A 27 16.97 11.33 1.44
N LEU A 28 16.57 10.49 0.48
CA LEU A 28 17.42 10.12 -0.65
C LEU A 28 17.66 11.31 -1.57
N ILE A 29 16.64 12.10 -1.93
CA ILE A 29 16.82 13.30 -2.75
C ILE A 29 17.78 14.29 -2.06
N LYS A 30 17.61 14.53 -0.75
CA LYS A 30 18.51 15.43 0.00
C LYS A 30 19.97 14.99 -0.04
N LYS A 31 20.23 13.67 -0.04
CA LYS A 31 21.60 13.11 -0.06
C LYS A 31 22.18 13.02 -1.47
N TRP A 32 21.38 12.64 -2.46
CA TRP A 32 21.85 12.29 -3.80
C TRP A 32 21.60 13.36 -4.85
N GLY A 33 20.76 14.36 -4.56
CA GLY A 33 20.37 15.42 -5.49
C GLY A 33 19.53 14.94 -6.68
N ARG A 34 19.07 13.68 -6.65
CA ARG A 34 18.32 13.02 -7.73
C ARG A 34 17.28 12.07 -7.16
N SER A 35 16.28 11.74 -7.97
CA SER A 35 15.20 10.82 -7.60
C SER A 35 15.72 9.40 -7.32
N SER A 36 14.90 8.59 -6.65
CA SER A 36 15.14 7.19 -6.29
C SER A 36 15.03 6.21 -7.49
N ALA A 37 15.29 6.68 -8.72
CA ALA A 37 15.02 5.97 -9.96
C ALA A 37 15.58 4.53 -10.01
N ALA A 38 16.81 4.31 -9.56
CA ALA A 38 17.42 2.97 -9.55
C ALA A 38 16.68 1.99 -8.62
N SER A 39 16.31 2.42 -7.42
CA SER A 39 15.55 1.57 -6.49
C SER A 39 14.11 1.36 -6.96
N THR A 40 13.50 2.35 -7.61
CA THR A 40 12.17 2.21 -8.22
C THR A 40 12.19 1.23 -9.39
N ALA A 41 13.23 1.24 -10.22
CA ALA A 41 13.40 0.25 -11.28
C ALA A 41 13.49 -1.18 -10.72
N VAL A 42 14.23 -1.36 -9.61
CA VAL A 42 14.29 -2.64 -8.91
C VAL A 42 12.92 -3.05 -8.36
N SER A 43 12.18 -2.15 -7.72
CA SER A 43 10.86 -2.49 -7.17
C SER A 43 9.85 -2.86 -8.26
N ILE A 44 9.93 -2.24 -9.45
CA ILE A 44 9.10 -2.63 -10.61
C ILE A 44 9.45 -4.05 -11.07
N VAL A 45 10.74 -4.37 -11.19
CA VAL A 45 11.18 -5.72 -11.58
C VAL A 45 10.72 -6.76 -10.55
N ASP A 46 10.84 -6.44 -9.26
CA ASP A 46 10.41 -7.36 -8.19
C ASP A 46 8.89 -7.53 -8.14
N ALA A 47 8.11 -6.49 -8.44
CA ALA A 47 6.66 -6.58 -8.57
C ALA A 47 6.26 -7.53 -9.72
N ILE A 48 6.89 -7.40 -10.89
CA ILE A 48 6.65 -8.32 -12.02
C ILE A 48 7.05 -9.74 -11.64
N LYS A 49 8.24 -9.93 -11.05
CA LYS A 49 8.72 -11.25 -10.60
C LYS A 49 7.77 -11.91 -9.63
N SER A 50 7.16 -11.15 -8.73
CA SER A 50 6.21 -11.66 -7.73
C SER A 50 4.95 -12.27 -8.34
N LEU A 51 4.59 -11.87 -9.57
CA LEU A 51 3.47 -12.44 -10.33
C LEU A 51 3.88 -13.60 -11.23
N ILE A 52 5.13 -13.66 -11.68
CA ILE A 52 5.64 -14.71 -12.60
C ILE A 52 6.52 -15.77 -11.94
N THR A 53 6.68 -15.68 -10.62
CA THR A 53 7.41 -16.64 -9.79
C THR A 53 6.48 -17.08 -8.66
N PRO A 54 6.35 -18.38 -8.37
CA PRO A 54 5.57 -18.83 -7.22
C PRO A 54 6.03 -18.15 -5.94
N THR A 55 5.09 -17.54 -5.22
CA THR A 55 5.37 -16.92 -3.92
C THR A 55 5.88 -17.99 -2.94
N PRO A 56 6.98 -17.74 -2.21
CA PRO A 56 7.48 -18.65 -1.19
C PRO A 56 6.41 -19.02 -0.16
N GLU A 57 6.48 -20.25 0.36
CA GLU A 57 5.53 -20.71 1.36
C GLU A 57 5.57 -19.84 2.62
N GLY A 58 4.39 -19.35 3.04
CA GLY A 58 4.24 -18.48 4.20
C GLY A 58 4.56 -17.00 3.95
N ASP A 59 4.89 -16.62 2.71
CA ASP A 59 5.22 -15.23 2.33
C ASP A 59 4.15 -14.60 1.41
N TRP A 60 4.25 -13.30 1.18
CA TRP A 60 3.40 -12.53 0.27
C TRP A 60 4.10 -11.27 -0.26
N PHE A 61 3.52 -10.65 -1.27
CA PHE A 61 3.91 -9.33 -1.77
C PHE A 61 2.77 -8.33 -1.62
N SER A 62 3.10 -7.04 -1.57
CA SER A 62 2.10 -5.96 -1.56
C SER A 62 1.87 -5.47 -2.97
N SER A 63 0.61 -5.34 -3.38
CA SER A 63 0.23 -4.76 -4.67
C SER A 63 -1.08 -3.99 -4.56
N GLY A 64 -1.14 -2.82 -5.22
CA GLY A 64 -2.37 -2.07 -5.41
C GLY A 64 -3.26 -2.79 -6.39
N VAL A 65 -4.34 -3.40 -5.90
CA VAL A 65 -5.23 -4.24 -6.70
C VAL A 65 -6.70 -3.90 -6.47
N TYR A 66 -7.56 -4.37 -7.36
CA TYR A 66 -8.99 -4.11 -7.29
C TYR A 66 -9.61 -4.77 -6.05
N THR A 67 -10.42 -4.02 -5.30
CA THR A 67 -10.89 -4.45 -3.98
C THR A 67 -12.12 -5.36 -3.99
N ASN A 68 -12.81 -5.56 -5.11
CA ASN A 68 -14.05 -6.36 -5.12
C ASN A 68 -13.80 -7.79 -4.68
N GLY A 69 -14.59 -8.28 -3.72
CA GLY A 69 -14.43 -9.61 -3.15
C GLY A 69 -13.25 -9.74 -2.17
N ASN A 70 -12.65 -8.63 -1.72
CA ASN A 70 -11.62 -8.69 -0.68
C ASN A 70 -12.19 -9.25 0.64
N PRO A 71 -11.45 -10.10 1.38
CA PRO A 71 -11.92 -10.70 2.62
C PRO A 71 -11.71 -9.79 3.85
N TYR A 72 -11.10 -8.61 3.69
CA TYR A 72 -10.66 -7.78 4.81
C TYR A 72 -11.71 -6.76 5.26
N GLY A 73 -12.78 -6.57 4.47
CA GLY A 73 -13.80 -5.56 4.74
C GLY A 73 -13.40 -4.14 4.33
N ILE A 74 -12.42 -4.01 3.43
CA ILE A 74 -12.08 -2.75 2.76
C ILE A 74 -13.16 -2.44 1.71
N ALA A 75 -13.46 -1.17 1.50
CA ALA A 75 -14.45 -0.70 0.53
C ALA A 75 -14.16 -1.25 -0.87
N GLU A 76 -15.22 -1.72 -1.52
CA GLU A 76 -15.17 -2.21 -2.90
C GLU A 76 -15.00 -1.07 -3.91
N ASP A 77 -14.66 -1.46 -5.13
CA ASP A 77 -14.53 -0.59 -6.30
C ASP A 77 -13.46 0.49 -6.15
N LEU A 78 -12.33 0.09 -5.55
CA LEU A 78 -11.11 0.86 -5.36
C LEU A 78 -9.89 0.05 -5.85
N VAL A 79 -8.77 0.75 -6.04
CA VAL A 79 -7.44 0.13 -6.08
C VAL A 79 -6.80 0.35 -4.71
N PHE A 80 -6.61 -0.71 -3.93
CA PHE A 80 -6.05 -0.65 -2.58
C PHE A 80 -4.88 -1.63 -2.45
N SER A 81 -3.78 -1.22 -1.81
CA SER A 81 -2.61 -2.08 -1.62
C SER A 81 -2.87 -3.13 -0.54
N MET A 82 -2.83 -4.41 -0.92
CA MET A 82 -3.18 -5.54 -0.05
C MET A 82 -2.16 -6.68 -0.19
N PRO A 83 -2.05 -7.57 0.81
CA PRO A 83 -1.14 -8.71 0.73
C PRO A 83 -1.70 -9.76 -0.25
N CYS A 84 -0.86 -10.09 -1.24
CA CYS A 84 -1.16 -10.98 -2.35
C CYS A 84 -0.13 -12.11 -2.43
N ARG A 85 -0.55 -13.27 -2.93
CA ARG A 85 0.34 -14.39 -3.29
C ARG A 85 0.02 -14.88 -4.69
N SER A 86 1.01 -15.42 -5.39
CA SER A 86 0.87 -15.89 -6.77
C SER A 86 1.45 -17.30 -6.94
N LYS A 87 0.92 -18.04 -7.90
CA LYS A 87 1.48 -19.31 -8.37
C LYS A 87 2.56 -19.11 -9.44
N GLY A 88 2.86 -17.86 -9.81
CA GLY A 88 3.81 -17.53 -10.87
C GLY A 88 3.23 -17.59 -12.28
N ASP A 89 1.90 -17.57 -12.40
CA ASP A 89 1.15 -17.63 -13.66
C ASP A 89 0.67 -16.25 -14.16
N GLY A 90 1.09 -15.18 -13.50
CA GLY A 90 0.70 -13.80 -13.80
C GLY A 90 -0.52 -13.32 -13.01
N ASP A 91 -1.22 -14.21 -12.32
CA ASP A 91 -2.37 -13.87 -11.46
C ASP A 91 -1.99 -13.92 -9.97
N TYR A 92 -2.91 -13.54 -9.09
CA TYR A 92 -2.71 -13.56 -7.65
C TYR A 92 -4.01 -13.88 -6.90
N GLU A 93 -3.86 -14.27 -5.62
CA GLU A 93 -4.94 -14.34 -4.66
C GLU A 93 -4.60 -13.53 -3.40
N LEU A 94 -5.64 -13.00 -2.74
CA LEU A 94 -5.49 -12.28 -1.48
C LEU A 94 -5.20 -13.25 -0.33
N VAL A 95 -4.26 -12.85 0.54
CA VAL A 95 -3.88 -13.63 1.72
C VAL A 95 -4.97 -13.58 2.79
N LYS A 96 -5.60 -14.70 3.13
CA LYS A 96 -6.75 -14.67 4.08
C LYS A 96 -6.35 -14.58 5.55
N ASP A 97 -5.22 -15.14 5.92
CA ASP A 97 -4.82 -15.32 7.33
C ASP A 97 -4.02 -14.12 7.88
N VAL A 98 -4.57 -12.91 7.73
CA VAL A 98 -3.96 -11.67 8.24
C VAL A 98 -4.72 -11.17 9.46
N ILE A 99 -3.98 -10.85 10.53
CA ILE A 99 -4.54 -10.32 11.78
C ILE A 99 -4.41 -8.80 11.77
N PHE A 100 -5.53 -8.11 12.01
CA PHE A 100 -5.58 -6.66 12.19
C PHE A 100 -5.89 -6.36 13.66
N ASP A 101 -5.06 -5.53 14.29
CA ASP A 101 -5.43 -4.89 15.55
C ASP A 101 -6.04 -3.51 15.27
N ASP A 102 -6.55 -2.86 16.33
CA ASP A 102 -7.19 -1.55 16.22
C ASP A 102 -6.25 -0.50 15.64
N TYR A 103 -4.95 -0.57 15.95
CA TYR A 103 -3.96 0.34 15.41
C TYR A 103 -3.88 0.21 13.88
N LEU A 104 -3.68 -1.00 13.37
CA LEU A 104 -3.55 -1.24 11.94
C LEU A 104 -4.85 -0.93 11.20
N TRP A 105 -6.00 -1.35 11.75
CA TRP A 105 -7.30 -1.10 11.14
C TRP A 105 -7.60 0.39 10.99
N ASN A 106 -7.33 1.19 12.03
CA ASN A 106 -7.52 2.65 11.97
C ASN A 106 -6.63 3.31 10.91
N ARG A 107 -5.43 2.79 10.65
CA ARG A 107 -4.55 3.30 9.58
C ARG A 107 -5.07 2.92 8.18
N ILE A 108 -5.55 1.69 8.02
CA ILE A 108 -6.18 1.22 6.78
C ILE A 108 -7.39 2.10 6.43
N LYS A 109 -8.29 2.34 7.40
CA LYS A 109 -9.48 3.16 7.18
C LYS A 109 -9.17 4.61 6.79
N LYS A 110 -8.12 5.22 7.36
CA LYS A 110 -7.68 6.56 6.93
C LYS A 110 -7.23 6.60 5.47
N SER A 111 -6.50 5.58 5.01
CA SER A 111 -6.08 5.50 3.60
C SER A 111 -7.27 5.19 2.68
N GLU A 112 -8.22 4.39 3.14
CA GLU A 112 -9.47 4.11 2.42
C GLU A 112 -10.33 5.37 2.24
N GLU A 113 -10.46 6.19 3.28
CA GLU A 113 -11.17 7.48 3.23
C GLU A 113 -10.58 8.43 2.18
N GLU A 114 -9.24 8.49 2.09
CA GLU A 114 -8.53 9.25 1.05
C GLU A 114 -8.83 8.71 -0.36
N LEU A 115 -8.71 7.40 -0.57
CA LEU A 115 -8.98 6.78 -1.88
C LEU A 115 -10.43 6.95 -2.32
N LEU A 116 -11.39 6.88 -1.39
CA LEU A 116 -12.80 7.17 -1.68
C LEU A 116 -13.00 8.63 -2.07
N ALA A 117 -12.27 9.56 -1.47
CA ALA A 117 -12.31 10.98 -1.84
C ALA A 117 -11.68 11.23 -3.23
N GLU A 118 -10.54 10.59 -3.52
CA GLU A 118 -9.90 10.63 -4.84
C GLU A 118 -10.83 10.07 -5.92
N LYS A 119 -11.45 8.91 -5.67
CA LYS A 119 -12.43 8.30 -6.57
C LYS A 119 -13.56 9.26 -6.91
N ARG A 120 -14.16 9.92 -5.91
CA ARG A 120 -15.20 10.94 -6.13
C ARG A 120 -14.69 12.14 -6.92
N CYS A 121 -13.46 12.58 -6.68
CA CYS A 121 -12.85 13.68 -7.42
C CYS A 121 -12.71 13.34 -8.91
N VAL A 122 -12.35 12.09 -9.23
CA VAL A 122 -12.19 11.62 -10.61
C VAL A 122 -13.43 10.96 -11.20
N ALA A 123 -14.62 11.09 -10.58
CA ALA A 123 -15.86 10.43 -11.03
C ALA A 123 -16.17 10.64 -12.54
N HIS A 124 -15.85 11.83 -13.04
CA HIS A 124 -16.00 12.22 -14.45
C HIS A 124 -15.07 11.49 -15.43
N LEU A 125 -14.02 10.83 -14.95
CA LEU A 125 -13.10 10.02 -15.73
C LEU A 125 -13.42 8.52 -15.67
N ILE A 126 -14.18 8.08 -14.67
CA ILE A 126 -14.51 6.67 -14.42
C ILE A 126 -15.97 6.32 -14.70
N GLY A 127 -16.77 7.27 -15.20
CA GLY A 127 -18.17 7.04 -15.58
C GLY A 127 -19.18 7.13 -14.42
N GLU A 128 -18.80 7.77 -13.31
CA GLU A 128 -19.65 7.92 -12.11
C GLU A 128 -20.32 9.30 -11.98
N GLY A 129 -20.36 10.07 -13.07
CA GLY A 129 -21.02 11.38 -13.11
C GLY A 129 -20.05 12.55 -12.96
N LEU A 130 -20.47 13.64 -12.31
CA LEU A 130 -19.63 14.83 -12.12
C LEU A 130 -18.63 14.59 -10.97
N GLY A 131 -17.38 15.03 -11.17
CA GLY A 131 -16.35 14.96 -10.12
C GLY A 131 -16.64 15.91 -8.96
N VAL A 132 -16.47 15.42 -7.74
CA VAL A 132 -16.54 16.21 -6.50
C VAL A 132 -15.23 16.03 -5.72
N CYS A 133 -14.41 17.08 -5.69
CA CYS A 133 -13.07 17.03 -5.12
C CYS A 133 -13.04 17.61 -3.69
N GLU A 134 -13.35 16.75 -2.72
CA GLU A 134 -13.22 17.03 -1.28
C GLU A 134 -12.13 16.12 -0.70
N LEU A 135 -10.88 16.36 -1.11
CA LEU A 135 -9.74 15.58 -0.62
C LEU A 135 -9.45 15.94 0.86
N PRO A 136 -9.04 14.96 1.70
CA PRO A 136 -8.61 15.23 3.06
C PRO A 136 -7.53 16.33 3.09
N ALA A 137 -7.59 17.22 4.09
CA ALA A 137 -6.68 18.36 4.16
C ALA A 137 -5.22 17.92 4.40
N GLY A 138 -4.31 18.32 3.52
CA GLY A 138 -2.87 18.11 3.64
C GLY A 138 -2.22 17.78 2.30
N ASP A 139 -0.89 17.92 2.23
CA ASP A 139 -0.12 17.34 1.14
C ASP A 139 0.14 15.86 1.48
N THR A 140 -0.50 14.96 0.74
CA THR A 140 -0.35 13.51 0.92
C THR A 140 0.65 12.92 -0.07
N MET A 141 1.22 13.74 -0.95
CA MET A 141 2.26 13.29 -1.87
C MET A 141 3.50 12.83 -1.09
N LEU A 142 3.97 11.63 -1.39
CA LEU A 142 5.19 11.11 -0.78
C LEU A 142 6.38 11.99 -1.17
N PRO A 143 7.22 12.43 -0.22
CA PRO A 143 8.41 13.21 -0.54
C PRO A 143 9.44 12.32 -1.24
N GLY A 144 10.02 12.79 -2.35
CA GLY A 144 10.96 12.00 -3.14
C GLY A 144 10.70 12.11 -4.63
#